data_AF-A0A8T0DMH4-F1
#
_entry.id   AF-A0A8T0DMH4-F1
#
_cell.length_a   1.000
_cell.length_b   1.000
_cell.length_c   1.000
_cell.angle_alpha   90.00
_cell.angle_beta   90.00
_cell.angle_gamma   90.00
#
_symmetry.space_group_name_H-M   'P 1'
#
loop_
_entity.id
_entity.type
_entity.pdbx_description
1 polymer ?
#
loop_
_entity_poly.entity_id
_entity_poly.type
_entity_poly.pdbx_seq_one_letter_code
_entity_poly.pdbx_strand_id
1 'polypeptide(L)'
;MVIGSYFAASPIVRTRSSFGFRPSIGIVGERCIDDDAIVQIWPCEVRLPRYQSLGYVKNYYNSARQRIYPRYSEDSWNQLTKVATRNAANERSEAEQMRLETWRAIREANKRTKDMQNLSTQKLKNRMQDIEYWRNELSSEIRTMDQEQDKLKEKLRVMDMAKCHIQKPLRIAEECLINREGRRGIDEVKDAVERALNKEVQLIKSCIEQIDQIQAKGEVQLNQSIPISWMKFTQENLSRSQKQRACSEQLRGKIRTVLRNVKNAIYGQFNVVNNALQTRIMQTMSARDQLRTAIKKIVQEIYETEKLVQMLTQSIEDKLKPLKVAETRLKERTKRHSMELCQDDPMKTLQCEAIELRTIIRALKGKLHQARLSQTRLQRNQETLQADIAIKENSLEIDQRCLNMRKTFPINDKRGTLFSVPVSY
;
A
#
# COMPACT_ATOMS: atom_id res chain seq x y z
N MET A 1 44.79 1.92 -46.00
CA MET A 1 44.65 0.68 -45.22
C MET A 1 43.76 1.01 -44.02
N VAL A 2 42.45 0.73 -44.06
CA VAL A 2 41.82 -0.57 -43.67
C VAL A 2 41.97 -0.75 -42.14
N ILE A 3 40.96 -0.87 -41.27
CA ILE A 3 39.49 -1.07 -41.31
C ILE A 3 38.97 -0.62 -39.91
N GLY A 4 37.89 0.16 -39.77
CA GLY A 4 36.53 -0.32 -39.42
C GLY A 4 36.35 -0.62 -37.92
N SER A 5 35.43 0.01 -37.19
CA SER A 5 34.05 -0.47 -37.14
C SER A 5 33.10 0.47 -36.37
N TYR A 6 32.04 0.89 -37.09
CA TYR A 6 30.64 0.98 -36.69
C TYR A 6 30.26 1.47 -35.28
N PHE A 7 29.77 2.71 -35.22
CA PHE A 7 28.75 3.13 -34.27
C PHE A 7 27.48 2.28 -34.48
N ALA A 8 27.28 1.28 -33.63
CA ALA A 8 26.01 0.59 -33.52
C ALA A 8 25.06 1.44 -32.64
N ALA A 9 23.93 1.85 -33.22
CA ALA A 9 22.82 2.42 -32.45
C ALA A 9 22.22 1.31 -31.57
N SER A 10 22.32 1.47 -30.25
CA SER A 10 21.66 0.58 -29.30
C SER A 10 20.14 0.82 -29.32
N PRO A 11 19.34 -0.26 -29.23
CA PRO A 11 17.90 -0.23 -29.44
C PRO A 11 17.16 0.46 -28.29
N ILE A 12 16.05 1.11 -28.63
CA ILE A 12 15.08 1.68 -27.68
C ILE A 12 14.57 0.56 -26.77
N VAL A 13 15.14 0.46 -25.57
CA VAL A 13 14.58 -0.33 -24.47
C VAL A 13 13.48 0.52 -23.83
N ARG A 14 12.22 0.21 -24.14
CA ARG A 14 11.08 0.67 -23.34
C ARG A 14 11.16 0.00 -21.97
N THR A 15 11.66 0.72 -20.98
CA THR A 15 11.51 0.34 -19.58
C THR A 15 10.04 0.48 -19.19
N ARG A 16 9.39 -0.66 -18.95
CA ARG A 16 8.14 -0.74 -18.18
C ARG A 16 8.41 -0.20 -16.78
N SER A 17 7.99 1.03 -16.51
CA SER A 17 7.86 1.55 -15.16
C SER A 17 6.48 1.20 -14.63
N SER A 18 6.41 0.08 -13.92
CA SER A 18 5.29 -0.29 -13.06
C SER A 18 5.42 0.43 -11.72
N PHE A 19 4.75 1.57 -11.58
CA PHE A 19 4.45 2.15 -10.27
C PHE A 19 2.93 2.32 -10.15
N GLY A 20 2.32 1.40 -9.42
CA GLY A 20 0.94 1.50 -8.98
C GLY A 20 0.83 2.50 -7.85
N PHE A 21 0.26 3.67 -8.14
CA PHE A 21 -0.30 4.53 -7.12
C PHE A 21 -1.62 3.91 -6.64
N ARG A 22 -1.66 3.53 -5.35
CA ARG A 22 -2.88 3.18 -4.62
C ARG A 22 -3.22 4.36 -3.70
N PRO A 23 -4.36 5.05 -3.90
CA PRO A 23 -4.93 5.88 -2.84
C PRO A 23 -5.84 4.98 -1.99
N SER A 24 -5.46 4.80 -0.72
CA SER A 24 -6.30 4.20 0.30
C SER A 24 -7.33 5.22 0.77
N ILE A 25 -8.59 5.07 0.35
CA ILE A 25 -9.73 5.74 0.97
C ILE A 25 -10.55 4.66 1.66
N GLY A 26 -10.68 4.78 2.98
CA GLY A 26 -11.45 3.88 3.82
C GLY A 26 -12.94 4.00 3.50
N ILE A 27 -13.58 2.84 3.34
CA ILE A 27 -15.03 2.75 3.27
C ILE A 27 -15.50 2.09 4.58
N VAL A 28 -16.27 2.88 5.33
CA VAL A 28 -17.09 2.44 6.46
C VAL A 28 -18.08 1.41 5.95
N GLY A 29 -18.12 0.25 6.60
CA GLY A 29 -19.04 -0.83 6.26
C GLY A 29 -20.47 -0.49 6.66
N GLU A 30 -21.33 -0.31 5.67
CA GLU A 30 -22.77 -0.48 5.82
C GLU A 30 -23.18 -1.87 5.31
N ARG A 31 -24.09 -2.48 6.06
CA ARG A 31 -24.50 -3.88 6.01
C ARG A 31 -25.19 -4.22 4.67
N CYS A 32 -24.75 -5.29 4.03
CA CYS A 32 -25.52 -5.97 3.00
C CYS A 32 -26.66 -6.75 3.65
N ILE A 33 -27.90 -6.38 3.28
CA ILE A 33 -29.07 -7.25 3.39
C ILE A 33 -29.01 -8.15 2.15
N ASP A 34 -28.99 -9.46 2.36
CA ASP A 34 -29.28 -10.44 1.31
C ASP A 34 -30.75 -10.30 0.92
N ASP A 35 -31.01 -10.10 -0.37
CA ASP A 35 -32.26 -10.53 -0.99
C ASP A 35 -31.96 -10.94 -2.44
N ASP A 36 -32.12 -12.24 -2.67
CA ASP A 36 -32.14 -12.88 -3.98
C ASP A 36 -33.25 -12.27 -4.85
N ALA A 37 -32.87 -11.50 -5.87
CA ALA A 37 -33.76 -11.17 -6.98
C ALA A 37 -32.98 -10.94 -8.29
N ILE A 38 -32.99 -11.97 -9.13
CA ILE A 38 -32.92 -11.94 -10.61
C ILE A 38 -31.94 -10.92 -11.21
N VAL A 39 -30.76 -11.44 -11.50
CA VAL A 39 -29.71 -10.90 -12.39
C VAL A 39 -30.28 -10.17 -13.61
N GLN A 40 -30.12 -8.86 -13.69
CA GLN A 40 -30.03 -8.13 -14.96
C GLN A 40 -28.64 -7.50 -15.07
N ILE A 41 -27.68 -8.31 -15.50
CA ILE A 41 -26.32 -7.88 -15.87
C ILE A 41 -26.32 -7.56 -17.37
N TRP A 42 -25.99 -6.31 -17.71
CA TRP A 42 -25.49 -5.97 -19.05
C TRP A 42 -23.96 -6.21 -19.11
N PRO A 43 -23.35 -6.40 -20.29
CA PRO A 43 -22.00 -6.96 -20.45
C PRO A 43 -20.80 -6.13 -19.90
N CYS A 44 -21.01 -5.12 -19.05
CA CYS A 44 -19.96 -4.20 -18.59
C CYS A 44 -19.88 -3.96 -17.07
N GLU A 45 -20.46 -4.83 -16.23
CA GLU A 45 -20.31 -4.82 -14.74
C GLU A 45 -20.61 -3.49 -14.00
N VAL A 46 -21.29 -2.53 -14.62
CA VAL A 46 -21.72 -1.28 -13.95
C VAL A 46 -23.08 -1.49 -13.28
N ARG A 47 -23.15 -1.41 -11.94
CA ARG A 47 -24.42 -1.23 -11.20
C ARG A 47 -24.92 0.19 -11.46
N LEU A 48 -26.09 0.34 -12.09
CA LEU A 48 -26.77 1.62 -12.25
C LEU A 48 -27.80 1.80 -11.11
N PRO A 49 -27.56 2.68 -10.12
CA PRO A 49 -28.49 2.87 -8.99
C PRO A 49 -29.66 3.82 -9.32
N ARG A 50 -29.93 4.13 -10.59
CA ARG A 50 -30.85 5.22 -11.00
C ARG A 50 -32.02 4.81 -11.88
N TYR A 51 -32.19 3.51 -12.16
CA TYR A 51 -33.40 3.02 -12.83
C TYR A 51 -34.49 2.74 -11.79
N GLN A 52 -35.36 3.73 -11.64
CA GLN A 52 -36.59 3.65 -10.86
C GLN A 52 -37.41 2.43 -11.32
N SER A 53 -37.97 1.71 -10.34
CA SER A 53 -38.82 0.51 -10.44
C SER A 53 -39.55 0.36 -11.77
N LEU A 54 -39.24 -0.74 -12.48
CA LEU A 54 -39.95 -1.17 -13.68
C LEU A 54 -41.46 -1.22 -13.38
N GLY A 55 -42.22 -0.36 -14.06
CA GLY A 55 -43.67 -0.23 -13.87
C GLY A 55 -44.41 -1.57 -13.96
N TYR A 56 -45.46 -1.68 -13.15
CA TYR A 56 -46.26 -2.88 -12.95
C TYR A 56 -46.73 -3.49 -14.29
N VAL A 57 -46.37 -4.75 -14.55
CA VAL A 57 -46.77 -5.45 -15.78
C VAL A 57 -48.25 -5.81 -15.69
N LYS A 58 -49.07 -5.36 -16.64
CA LYS A 58 -50.49 -5.73 -16.70
C LYS A 58 -50.65 -7.06 -17.43
N ASN A 59 -51.56 -7.90 -16.94
CA ASN A 59 -51.87 -9.18 -17.55
C ASN A 59 -52.90 -9.01 -18.66
N TYR A 60 -52.61 -9.54 -19.85
CA TYR A 60 -53.50 -9.49 -21.00
C TYR A 60 -53.86 -10.90 -21.44
N TYR A 61 -55.14 -11.11 -21.77
CA TYR A 61 -55.61 -12.37 -22.33
C TYR A 61 -55.30 -12.40 -23.83
N ASN A 62 -54.59 -13.41 -24.30
CA ASN A 62 -54.38 -13.63 -25.72
C ASN A 62 -55.43 -14.58 -26.27
N SER A 63 -56.34 -14.03 -27.07
CA SER A 63 -57.41 -14.76 -27.73
C SER A 63 -56.94 -15.86 -28.67
N ALA A 64 -55.80 -15.68 -29.36
CA ALA A 64 -55.23 -16.68 -30.27
C ALA A 64 -54.53 -17.84 -29.53
N ARG A 65 -54.09 -17.64 -28.28
CA ARG A 65 -53.40 -18.66 -27.46
C ARG A 65 -54.23 -19.17 -26.28
N GLN A 66 -55.43 -18.63 -26.08
CA GLN A 66 -56.33 -18.88 -24.96
C GLN A 66 -55.64 -18.86 -23.58
N ARG A 67 -54.63 -17.99 -23.42
CA ARG A 67 -53.83 -17.89 -22.19
C ARG A 67 -53.57 -16.44 -21.84
N ILE A 68 -53.54 -16.16 -20.54
CA ILE A 68 -53.17 -14.85 -19.99
C ILE A 68 -51.65 -14.80 -19.87
N TYR A 69 -51.05 -13.70 -20.30
CA TYR A 69 -49.65 -13.43 -20.01
C TYR A 69 -49.39 -11.93 -19.77
N PRO A 70 -48.30 -11.60 -19.06
CA PRO A 70 -47.95 -10.21 -18.77
C PRO A 70 -47.49 -9.48 -20.04
N ARG A 71 -47.98 -8.25 -20.26
CA ARG A 71 -47.45 -7.30 -21.26
C ARG A 71 -47.33 -5.91 -20.63
N TYR A 72 -46.30 -5.17 -20.99
CA TYR A 72 -46.24 -3.73 -20.71
C TYR A 72 -47.25 -3.01 -21.59
N SER A 73 -47.95 -2.00 -21.06
CA SER A 73 -48.77 -1.13 -21.90
C SER A 73 -47.89 -0.21 -22.73
N GLU A 74 -48.41 0.25 -23.87
CA GLU A 74 -47.72 1.20 -24.73
C GLU A 74 -47.38 2.50 -23.99
N ASP A 75 -48.28 2.99 -23.13
CA ASP A 75 -48.03 4.16 -22.29
C ASP A 75 -46.86 3.94 -21.32
N SER A 76 -46.82 2.78 -20.65
CA SER A 76 -45.72 2.43 -19.75
C SER A 76 -44.41 2.25 -20.51
N TRP A 77 -44.45 1.66 -21.71
CA TRP A 77 -43.28 1.53 -22.58
C TRP A 77 -42.77 2.90 -23.05
N ASN A 78 -43.65 3.80 -23.47
CA ASN A 78 -43.32 5.15 -23.90
C ASN A 78 -42.74 5.99 -22.75
N GLN A 79 -43.31 5.91 -21.55
CA GLN A 79 -42.80 6.59 -20.37
C GLN A 79 -41.42 6.07 -19.97
N LEU A 80 -41.24 4.75 -19.89
CA LEU A 80 -39.94 4.14 -19.57
C LEU A 80 -38.88 4.46 -20.63
N THR A 81 -39.25 4.44 -21.92
CA THR A 81 -38.34 4.79 -23.01
C THR A 81 -37.95 6.27 -22.96
N LYS A 82 -38.88 7.18 -22.62
CA LYS A 82 -38.59 8.61 -22.40
C LYS A 82 -37.66 8.83 -21.20
N VAL A 83 -37.88 8.13 -20.10
CA VAL A 83 -37.01 8.21 -18.91
C VAL A 83 -35.62 7.65 -19.21
N ALA A 84 -35.54 6.50 -19.87
CA ALA A 84 -34.27 5.88 -20.27
C ALA A 84 -33.46 6.79 -21.21
N THR A 85 -34.11 7.38 -22.22
CA THR A 85 -33.45 8.32 -23.15
C THR A 85 -33.00 9.61 -22.47
N ARG A 86 -33.77 10.14 -21.52
CA ARG A 86 -33.38 11.31 -20.71
C ARG A 86 -32.21 10.99 -19.77
N ASN A 87 -32.22 9.82 -19.12
CA ASN A 87 -31.12 9.37 -18.28
C ASN A 87 -29.84 9.18 -19.09
N ALA A 88 -29.93 8.53 -20.26
CA ALA A 88 -28.80 8.38 -21.17
C ALA A 88 -28.27 9.73 -21.72
N ALA A 89 -29.13 10.75 -21.84
CA ALA A 89 -28.69 12.10 -22.20
C ALA A 89 -27.95 12.78 -21.04
N ASN A 90 -28.46 12.66 -19.80
CA ASN A 90 -27.82 13.20 -18.61
C ASN A 90 -26.45 12.54 -18.34
N GLU A 91 -26.37 11.21 -18.41
CA GLU A 91 -25.12 10.47 -18.23
C GLU A 91 -24.07 10.85 -19.28
N ARG A 92 -24.50 11.05 -20.55
CA ARG A 92 -23.61 11.56 -21.60
C ARG A 92 -23.09 12.97 -21.28
N SER A 93 -23.95 13.87 -20.80
CA SER A 93 -23.58 15.23 -20.42
C SER A 93 -22.60 15.25 -19.24
N GLU A 94 -22.87 14.46 -18.19
CA GLU A 94 -21.98 14.33 -17.02
C GLU A 94 -20.61 13.76 -17.44
N ALA A 95 -20.59 12.73 -18.29
CA ALA A 95 -19.35 12.14 -18.82
C ALA A 95 -18.59 13.10 -19.74
N GLU A 96 -19.28 13.93 -20.52
CA GLU A 96 -18.67 14.98 -21.33
C GLU A 96 -18.04 16.07 -20.47
N GLN A 97 -18.75 16.57 -19.46
CA GLN A 97 -18.24 17.55 -18.53
C GLN A 97 -17.00 17.02 -17.78
N MET A 98 -17.07 15.79 -17.25
CA MET A 98 -15.93 15.15 -16.59
C MET A 98 -14.72 15.05 -17.51
N ARG A 99 -14.91 14.68 -18.78
CA ARG A 99 -13.82 14.63 -19.77
C ARG A 99 -13.21 16.01 -20.01
N LEU A 100 -14.01 17.05 -20.14
CA LEU A 100 -13.54 18.43 -20.34
C LEU A 100 -12.75 18.93 -19.12
N GLU A 101 -13.27 18.73 -17.92
CA GLU A 101 -12.59 19.09 -16.67
C GLU A 101 -11.27 18.34 -16.51
N THR A 102 -11.27 17.03 -16.80
CA THR A 102 -10.06 16.20 -16.79
C THR A 102 -9.04 16.70 -17.80
N TRP A 103 -9.46 17.03 -19.02
CA TRP A 103 -8.56 17.60 -20.05
C TRP A 103 -7.96 18.94 -19.64
N ARG A 104 -8.74 19.83 -19.01
CA ARG A 104 -8.25 21.10 -18.48
C ARG A 104 -7.23 20.87 -17.36
N ALA A 105 -7.53 19.98 -16.42
CA ALA A 105 -6.63 19.64 -15.32
C ALA A 105 -5.30 19.07 -15.83
N ILE A 106 -5.33 18.18 -16.83
CA ILE A 106 -4.12 17.64 -17.48
C ILE A 106 -3.31 18.76 -18.13
N ARG A 107 -3.96 19.65 -18.90
CA ARG A 107 -3.29 20.77 -19.56
C ARG A 107 -2.62 21.71 -18.55
N GLU A 108 -3.31 22.06 -17.48
CA GLU A 108 -2.76 22.91 -16.41
C GLU A 108 -1.63 22.24 -15.64
N ALA A 109 -1.75 20.94 -15.35
CA ALA A 109 -0.69 20.17 -14.71
C ALA A 109 0.57 20.14 -15.60
N ASN A 110 0.40 19.86 -16.89
CA ASN A 110 1.50 19.87 -17.86
C ASN A 110 2.17 21.26 -17.97
N LYS A 111 1.37 22.33 -18.03
CA LYS A 111 1.87 23.70 -18.04
C LYS A 111 2.67 24.01 -16.77
N ARG A 112 2.11 23.73 -15.60
CA ARG A 112 2.79 23.92 -14.30
C ARG A 112 4.11 23.16 -14.22
N THR A 113 4.13 21.89 -14.65
CA THR A 113 5.36 21.09 -14.67
C THR A 113 6.40 21.67 -15.62
N LYS A 114 6.00 22.11 -16.82
CA LYS A 114 6.90 22.77 -17.77
C LYS A 114 7.46 24.08 -17.22
N ASP A 115 6.62 24.91 -16.64
CA ASP A 115 7.01 26.20 -16.07
C ASP A 115 7.97 26.00 -14.87
N MET A 116 7.70 25.02 -14.01
CA MET A 116 8.58 24.67 -12.88
C MET A 116 9.94 24.13 -13.36
N GLN A 117 9.95 23.30 -14.40
CA GLN A 117 11.20 22.81 -14.99
C GLN A 117 12.02 23.93 -15.63
N ASN A 118 11.37 24.82 -16.39
CA ASN A 118 12.03 25.99 -16.98
C ASN A 118 12.62 26.89 -15.88
N LEU A 119 11.87 27.16 -14.82
CA LEU A 119 12.34 27.98 -13.69
C LEU A 119 13.54 27.35 -12.99
N SER A 120 13.47 26.04 -12.74
CA SER A 120 14.56 25.30 -12.09
C SER A 120 15.81 25.27 -12.96
N THR A 121 15.65 25.00 -14.26
CA THR A 121 16.73 25.04 -15.25
C THR A 121 17.37 26.42 -15.32
N GLN A 122 16.57 27.49 -15.32
CA GLN A 122 17.08 28.86 -15.33
C GLN A 122 17.84 29.20 -14.04
N LYS A 123 17.32 28.80 -12.87
CA LYS A 123 18.02 29.00 -11.59
C LYS A 123 19.35 28.24 -11.54
N LEU A 124 19.41 27.02 -12.08
CA LEU A 124 20.65 26.26 -12.21
C LEU A 124 21.63 26.96 -13.15
N LYS A 125 21.17 27.47 -14.29
CA LYS A 125 21.99 28.24 -15.23
C LYS A 125 22.57 29.50 -14.59
N ASN A 126 21.75 30.28 -13.87
CA ASN A 126 22.22 31.45 -13.14
C ASN A 126 23.27 31.06 -12.09
N ARG A 127 23.04 29.97 -11.34
CA ARG A 127 24.01 29.50 -10.35
C ARG A 127 25.32 29.03 -10.98
N MET A 128 25.27 28.39 -12.15
CA MET A 128 26.47 28.03 -12.92
C MET A 128 27.24 29.28 -13.36
N GLN A 129 26.54 30.33 -13.81
CA GLN A 129 27.15 31.60 -14.17
C GLN A 129 27.79 32.30 -12.98
N ASP A 130 27.13 32.31 -11.80
CA ASP A 130 27.73 32.86 -10.58
C ASP A 130 29.01 32.11 -10.18
N ILE A 131 28.99 30.78 -10.25
CA ILE A 131 30.15 29.95 -9.93
C ILE A 131 31.28 30.22 -10.93
N GLU A 132 30.96 30.34 -12.21
CA GLU A 132 31.93 30.68 -13.25
C GLU A 132 32.52 32.07 -13.05
N TYR A 133 31.69 33.05 -12.69
CA TYR A 133 32.13 34.40 -12.34
C TYR A 133 33.12 34.36 -11.17
N TRP A 134 32.75 33.76 -10.04
CA TRP A 134 33.63 33.69 -8.86
C TRP A 134 34.89 32.87 -9.11
N ARG A 135 34.81 31.80 -9.92
CA ARG A 135 36.00 31.05 -10.35
C ARG A 135 36.95 31.95 -11.13
N ASN A 136 36.43 32.73 -12.09
CA ASN A 136 37.23 33.62 -12.91
C ASN A 136 37.82 34.76 -12.08
N GLU A 137 37.06 35.32 -11.13
CA GLU A 137 37.50 36.36 -10.21
C GLU A 137 38.64 35.86 -9.32
N LEU A 138 38.46 34.71 -8.66
CA LEU A 138 39.51 34.07 -7.85
C LEU A 138 40.75 33.75 -8.69
N SER A 139 40.57 33.28 -9.93
CA SER A 139 41.70 33.00 -10.83
C SER A 139 42.45 34.28 -11.22
N SER A 140 41.74 35.40 -11.37
CA SER A 140 42.35 36.70 -11.65
C SER A 140 43.11 37.25 -10.45
N GLU A 141 42.54 37.10 -9.25
CA GLU A 141 43.16 37.51 -8.00
C GLU A 141 44.43 36.70 -7.72
N ILE A 142 44.40 35.38 -7.93
CA ILE A 142 45.59 34.51 -7.84
C ILE A 142 46.69 35.01 -8.79
N ARG A 143 46.38 35.29 -10.06
CA ARG A 143 47.38 35.82 -11.01
C ARG A 143 47.96 37.16 -10.57
N THR A 144 47.14 38.04 -10.00
CA THR A 144 47.59 39.35 -9.50
C THR A 144 48.51 39.17 -8.30
N MET A 145 48.16 38.25 -7.39
CA MET A 145 48.96 37.92 -6.21
C MET A 145 50.29 37.26 -6.59
N ASP A 146 50.30 36.37 -7.57
CA ASP A 146 51.53 35.76 -8.10
C ASP A 146 52.48 36.82 -8.68
N GLN A 147 51.93 37.79 -9.44
CA GLN A 147 52.71 38.92 -9.95
C GLN A 147 53.30 39.78 -8.83
N GLU A 148 52.53 40.05 -7.76
CA GLU A 148 53.03 40.78 -6.59
C GLU A 148 54.09 39.99 -5.82
N GLN A 149 53.94 38.67 -5.69
CA GLN A 149 54.96 37.79 -5.10
C GLN A 149 56.26 37.82 -5.91
N ASP A 150 56.18 37.77 -7.24
CA ASP A 150 57.37 37.83 -8.10
C ASP A 150 58.06 39.20 -8.03
N LYS A 151 57.30 40.30 -7.95
CA LYS A 151 57.86 41.63 -7.68
C LYS A 151 58.59 41.68 -6.34
N LEU A 152 58.00 41.12 -5.27
CA LEU A 152 58.62 41.10 -3.95
C LEU A 152 59.90 40.24 -3.91
N LYS A 153 59.88 39.07 -4.54
CA LYS A 153 61.08 38.22 -4.70
C LYS A 153 62.21 38.96 -5.42
N GLU A 154 61.89 39.69 -6.49
CA GLU A 154 62.88 40.48 -7.22
C GLU A 154 63.48 41.58 -6.35
N LYS A 155 62.67 42.28 -5.54
CA LYS A 155 63.19 43.29 -4.61
C LYS A 155 64.09 42.68 -3.54
N LEU A 156 63.76 41.51 -2.99
CA LEU A 156 64.62 40.81 -2.04
C LEU A 156 65.95 40.37 -2.68
N ARG A 157 65.91 39.91 -3.93
CA ARG A 157 67.11 39.54 -4.70
C ARG A 157 68.03 40.75 -4.91
N VAL A 158 67.49 41.88 -5.34
CA VAL A 158 68.27 43.12 -5.53
C VAL A 158 68.89 43.59 -4.21
N MET A 159 68.16 43.48 -3.11
CA MET A 159 68.64 43.89 -1.80
C MET A 159 69.77 42.97 -1.29
N ASP A 160 69.70 41.67 -1.58
CA ASP A 160 70.77 40.71 -1.28
C ASP A 160 72.05 41.03 -2.07
N MET A 161 71.91 41.35 -3.35
CA MET A 161 73.03 41.83 -4.17
C MET A 161 73.65 43.11 -3.59
N ALA A 162 72.83 44.09 -3.17
CA ALA A 162 73.32 45.33 -2.57
C ALA A 162 74.12 45.07 -1.28
N LYS A 163 73.65 44.14 -0.43
CA LYS A 163 74.37 43.69 0.77
C LYS A 163 75.75 43.11 0.41
N CYS A 164 75.82 42.24 -0.59
CA CYS A 164 77.10 41.68 -1.07
C CYS A 164 78.08 42.76 -1.55
N HIS A 165 77.59 43.81 -2.21
CA HIS A 165 78.43 44.92 -2.68
C HIS A 165 78.99 45.76 -1.52
N ILE A 166 78.16 46.06 -0.52
CA ILE A 166 78.54 46.87 0.66
C ILE A 166 79.52 46.12 1.59
N GLN A 167 79.51 44.78 1.57
CA GLN A 167 80.43 43.96 2.35
C GLN A 167 81.91 44.19 1.98
N LYS A 168 82.21 44.55 0.72
CA LYS A 168 83.60 44.76 0.27
C LYS A 168 84.23 46.01 0.90
N PRO A 169 83.63 47.22 0.81
CA PRO A 169 84.10 48.38 1.56
C PRO A 169 84.23 48.14 3.07
N LEU A 170 83.29 47.39 3.67
CA LEU A 170 83.37 47.07 5.10
C LEU A 170 84.65 46.32 5.45
N ARG A 171 84.98 45.25 4.70
CA ARG A 171 86.19 44.45 4.92
C ARG A 171 87.45 45.29 4.77
N ILE A 172 87.49 46.16 3.76
CA ILE A 172 88.62 47.07 3.54
C ILE A 172 88.79 48.02 4.72
N ALA A 173 87.70 48.63 5.20
CA ALA A 173 87.74 49.55 6.34
C ALA A 173 88.16 48.83 7.65
N GLU A 174 87.68 47.61 7.87
CA GLU A 174 88.08 46.75 9.01
C GLU A 174 89.56 46.34 8.92
N GLU A 175 90.05 45.91 7.75
CA GLU A 175 91.47 45.59 7.52
C GLU A 175 92.36 46.82 7.71
N CYS A 176 91.93 48.01 7.27
CA CYS A 176 92.64 49.26 7.50
C CYS A 176 92.75 49.58 9.01
N LEU A 177 91.73 49.30 9.81
CA LEU A 177 91.80 49.46 11.27
C LEU A 177 92.77 48.46 11.90
N ILE A 178 92.67 47.17 11.57
CA ILE A 178 93.55 46.10 12.09
C ILE A 178 95.03 46.40 11.77
N ASN A 179 95.33 46.82 10.54
CA ASN A 179 96.70 47.18 10.15
C ASN A 179 97.25 48.37 10.96
N ARG A 180 96.37 49.30 11.35
CA ARG A 180 96.74 50.49 12.14
C ARG A 180 96.90 50.18 13.62
N GLU A 181 96.21 49.18 14.15
CA GLU A 181 96.42 48.63 15.50
C GLU A 181 97.81 47.98 15.66
N GLY A 182 98.48 47.63 14.56
CA GLY A 182 99.84 47.11 14.56
C GLY A 182 100.95 48.15 14.87
N ARG A 183 100.61 49.44 15.03
CA ARG A 183 101.54 50.49 15.47
C ARG A 183 101.96 50.24 16.92
N ARG A 184 103.15 50.71 17.33
CA ARG A 184 103.72 50.41 18.66
C ARG A 184 104.14 51.68 19.40
N GLY A 185 103.97 51.69 20.72
CA GLY A 185 104.47 52.75 21.59
C GLY A 185 103.70 54.06 21.40
N ILE A 186 104.42 55.18 21.29
CA ILE A 186 103.80 56.52 21.18
C ILE A 186 103.02 56.74 19.86
N ASP A 187 103.26 55.93 18.83
CA ASP A 187 102.58 56.04 17.52
C ASP A 187 101.20 55.36 17.49
N GLU A 188 100.82 54.67 18.58
CA GLU A 188 99.49 54.09 18.79
C GLU A 188 98.48 55.18 19.21
N VAL A 189 98.22 56.08 18.26
CA VAL A 189 97.38 57.27 18.49
C VAL A 189 96.05 57.11 17.78
N LYS A 190 94.97 57.36 18.54
CA LYS A 190 93.62 57.57 17.99
C LYS A 190 93.56 58.87 17.20
N ASP A 191 93.99 58.84 15.96
CA ASP A 191 94.06 60.00 15.08
C ASP A 191 92.74 60.25 14.33
N ALA A 192 92.74 61.26 13.45
CA ALA A 192 91.56 61.60 12.66
C ALA A 192 91.16 60.47 11.68
N VAL A 193 92.12 59.68 11.18
CA VAL A 193 91.88 58.59 10.23
C VAL A 193 91.24 57.40 10.94
N GLU A 194 91.72 57.02 12.12
CA GLU A 194 91.10 55.97 12.91
C GLU A 194 89.67 56.32 13.34
N ARG A 195 89.41 57.58 13.72
CA ARG A 195 88.05 58.05 14.00
C ARG A 195 87.16 58.04 12.76
N ALA A 196 87.69 58.37 11.59
CA ALA A 196 86.95 58.34 10.32
C ALA A 196 86.60 56.89 9.91
N LEU A 197 87.58 55.98 9.96
CA LEU A 197 87.39 54.55 9.66
C LEU A 197 86.41 53.88 10.64
N ASN A 198 86.48 54.19 11.93
CA ASN A 198 85.50 53.69 12.90
C ASN A 198 84.07 54.17 12.60
N LYS A 199 83.91 55.43 12.22
CA LYS A 199 82.59 55.95 11.78
C LYS A 199 82.13 55.28 10.49
N GLU A 200 83.02 55.06 9.54
CA GLU A 200 82.73 54.36 8.29
C GLU A 200 82.24 52.92 8.54
N VAL A 201 82.95 52.15 9.37
CA VAL A 201 82.56 50.79 9.76
C VAL A 201 81.21 50.78 10.49
N GLN A 202 80.96 51.71 11.42
CA GLN A 202 79.68 51.80 12.12
C GLN A 202 78.51 52.14 11.18
N LEU A 203 78.70 53.08 10.26
CA LEU A 203 77.70 53.44 9.26
C LEU A 203 77.39 52.26 8.34
N ILE A 204 78.42 51.58 7.82
CA ILE A 204 78.25 50.44 6.92
C ILE A 204 77.55 49.28 7.64
N LYS A 205 77.92 48.97 8.89
CA LYS A 205 77.24 47.95 9.71
C LYS A 205 75.77 48.30 9.95
N SER A 206 75.46 49.56 10.24
CA SER A 206 74.07 50.02 10.39
C SER A 206 73.28 49.87 9.09
N CYS A 207 73.87 50.15 7.92
CA CYS A 207 73.23 49.93 6.63
C CYS A 207 72.95 48.44 6.36
N ILE A 208 73.89 47.55 6.70
CA ILE A 208 73.70 46.09 6.55
C ILE A 208 72.57 45.60 7.48
N GLU A 209 72.52 46.08 8.72
CA GLU A 209 71.45 45.73 9.66
C GLU A 209 70.06 46.18 9.17
N GLN A 210 69.97 47.39 8.59
CA GLN A 210 68.73 47.88 7.99
C GLN A 210 68.27 47.01 6.81
N ILE A 211 69.21 46.56 5.97
CA ILE A 211 68.93 45.63 4.88
C ILE A 211 68.38 44.31 5.44
N ASP A 212 69.04 43.71 6.44
CA ASP A 212 68.63 42.44 7.04
C ASP A 212 67.24 42.51 7.69
N GLN A 213 66.93 43.62 8.36
CA GLN A 213 65.61 43.83 8.97
C GLN A 213 64.49 43.91 7.91
N ILE A 214 64.74 44.53 6.77
CA ILE A 214 63.75 44.62 5.68
C ILE A 214 63.64 43.27 4.96
N GLN A 215 64.74 42.53 4.83
CA GLN A 215 64.80 41.20 4.21
C GLN A 215 63.96 40.21 5.01
N ALA A 216 64.17 40.15 6.32
CA ALA A 216 63.39 39.30 7.23
C ALA A 216 61.89 39.61 7.17
N LYS A 217 61.51 40.89 7.07
CA LYS A 217 60.09 41.29 6.89
C LYS A 217 59.52 40.79 5.57
N GLY A 218 60.26 40.91 4.47
CA GLY A 218 59.83 40.43 3.15
C GLY A 218 59.75 38.90 3.05
N GLU A 219 60.68 38.17 3.66
CA GLU A 219 60.68 36.70 3.70
C GLU A 219 59.51 36.14 4.52
N VAL A 220 59.19 36.77 5.67
CA VAL A 220 58.01 36.42 6.46
C VAL A 220 56.73 36.65 5.66
N GLN A 221 56.67 37.71 4.87
CA GLN A 221 55.51 38.02 4.03
C GLN A 221 55.35 37.03 2.85
N LEU A 222 56.45 36.51 2.29
CA LEU A 222 56.42 35.47 1.23
C LEU A 222 56.02 34.08 1.74
N ASN A 223 56.35 33.75 2.99
CA ASN A 223 56.17 32.41 3.56
C ASN A 223 54.88 32.25 4.40
N GLN A 224 54.07 33.30 4.57
CA GLN A 224 52.83 33.22 5.33
C GLN A 224 51.65 32.72 4.48
N SER A 225 51.23 31.48 4.71
CA SER A 225 49.80 31.14 4.66
C SER A 225 49.16 31.69 5.94
N ILE A 226 48.27 32.67 5.83
CA ILE A 226 47.71 33.41 6.98
C ILE A 226 47.11 32.44 8.02
N PRO A 227 47.62 32.36 9.27
CA PRO A 227 47.11 31.45 10.30
C PRO A 227 45.61 31.62 10.59
N ILE A 228 45.10 32.84 10.46
CA ILE A 228 43.68 33.18 10.63
C ILE A 228 42.80 32.53 9.55
N SER A 229 43.27 32.44 8.29
CA SER A 229 42.50 31.82 7.21
C SER A 229 42.46 30.29 7.35
N TRP A 230 43.57 29.67 7.76
CA TRP A 230 43.62 28.23 8.05
C TRP A 230 42.78 27.85 9.28
N MET A 231 42.85 28.64 10.36
CA MET A 231 42.04 28.42 11.57
C MET A 231 40.55 28.54 11.25
N LYS A 232 40.14 29.58 10.50
CA LYS A 232 38.75 29.76 10.07
C LYS A 232 38.26 28.61 9.19
N PHE A 233 39.06 28.20 8.20
CA PHE A 233 38.72 27.07 7.31
C PHE A 233 38.59 25.75 8.10
N THR A 234 39.51 25.48 9.03
CA THR A 234 39.49 24.29 9.88
C THR A 234 38.28 24.30 10.84
N GLN A 235 37.97 25.46 11.42
CA GLN A 235 36.81 25.64 12.30
C GLN A 235 35.48 25.47 11.54
N GLU A 236 35.39 26.00 10.31
CA GLU A 236 34.23 25.80 9.44
C GLU A 236 34.05 24.32 9.05
N ASN A 237 35.13 23.61 8.70
CA ASN A 237 35.09 22.18 8.41
C ASN A 237 34.66 21.35 9.63
N LEU A 238 35.15 21.68 10.83
CA LEU A 238 34.74 21.03 12.07
C LEU A 238 33.25 21.26 12.35
N SER A 239 32.76 22.49 12.19
CA SER A 239 31.34 22.84 12.35
C SER A 239 30.46 22.10 11.34
N ARG A 240 30.86 22.04 10.06
CA ARG A 240 30.16 21.28 9.02
C ARG A 240 30.11 19.79 9.35
N SER A 241 31.21 19.20 9.80
CA SER A 241 31.28 17.79 10.22
C SER A 241 30.36 17.51 11.42
N GLN A 242 30.36 18.38 12.43
CA GLN A 242 29.48 18.25 13.60
C GLN A 242 28.00 18.34 13.20
N LYS A 243 27.63 19.31 12.36
CA LYS A 243 26.25 19.43 11.82
C LYS A 243 25.85 18.18 11.05
N GLN A 244 26.72 17.67 10.17
CA GLN A 244 26.44 16.47 9.39
C GLN A 244 26.25 15.23 10.28
N ARG A 245 27.09 15.06 11.31
CA ARG A 245 26.94 13.96 12.28
C ARG A 245 25.65 14.09 13.09
N ALA A 246 25.27 15.29 13.51
CA ALA A 246 24.00 15.53 14.21
C ALA A 246 22.78 15.22 13.31
N CYS A 247 22.79 15.67 12.05
CA CYS A 247 21.76 15.32 11.08
C CYS A 247 21.67 13.80 10.83
N SER A 248 22.83 13.11 10.75
CA SER A 248 22.88 11.66 10.60
C SER A 248 22.31 10.93 11.83
N GLU A 249 22.64 11.37 13.05
CA GLU A 249 22.07 10.81 14.29
C GLU A 249 20.55 10.99 14.32
N GLN A 250 20.07 12.19 13.98
CA GLN A 250 18.64 12.47 13.91
C GLN A 250 17.94 11.57 12.88
N LEU A 251 18.55 11.37 11.71
CA LEU A 251 18.02 10.48 10.67
C LEU A 251 17.98 9.02 11.14
N ARG A 252 19.05 8.52 11.76
CA ARG A 252 19.09 7.17 12.35
C ARG A 252 18.03 7.00 13.44
N GLY A 253 17.81 8.01 14.27
CA GLY A 253 16.72 8.05 15.25
C GLY A 253 15.34 7.95 14.59
N LYS A 254 15.07 8.75 13.55
CA LYS A 254 13.83 8.66 12.76
C LYS A 254 13.63 7.29 12.14
N ILE A 255 14.68 6.70 11.55
CA ILE A 255 14.65 5.34 10.98
C ILE A 255 14.29 4.31 12.06
N ARG A 256 14.95 4.34 13.23
CA ARG A 256 14.64 3.43 14.35
C ARG A 256 13.17 3.55 14.79
N THR A 257 12.66 4.77 14.92
CA THR A 257 11.26 5.01 15.29
C THR A 257 10.29 4.46 14.25
N VAL A 258 10.52 4.71 12.95
CA VAL A 258 9.68 4.16 11.88
C VAL A 258 9.72 2.63 11.87
N LEU A 259 10.89 2.00 11.99
CA LEU A 259 11.00 0.54 12.05
C LEU A 259 10.24 -0.04 13.23
N ARG A 260 10.35 0.57 14.42
CA ARG A 260 9.58 0.16 15.60
C ARG A 260 8.08 0.29 15.39
N ASN A 261 7.62 1.40 14.81
CA ASN A 261 6.20 1.63 14.53
C ASN A 261 5.65 0.61 13.54
N VAL A 262 6.38 0.33 12.44
CA VAL A 262 5.99 -0.68 11.45
C VAL A 262 5.96 -2.08 12.08
N LYS A 263 6.97 -2.45 12.89
CA LYS A 263 7.01 -3.72 13.62
C LYS A 263 5.76 -3.89 14.49
N ASN A 264 5.45 -2.89 15.31
CA ASN A 264 4.32 -2.93 16.24
C ASN A 264 2.98 -2.93 15.49
N ALA A 265 2.84 -2.15 14.42
CA ALA A 265 1.62 -2.12 13.61
C ALA A 265 1.34 -3.47 12.94
N ILE A 266 2.35 -4.09 12.32
CA ILE A 266 2.21 -5.40 11.68
C ILE A 266 1.88 -6.47 12.73
N TYR A 267 2.59 -6.49 13.86
CA TYR A 267 2.34 -7.47 14.92
C TYR A 267 0.96 -7.29 15.55
N GLY A 268 0.55 -6.05 15.79
CA GLY A 268 -0.78 -5.71 16.29
C GLY A 268 -1.87 -6.19 15.34
N GLN A 269 -1.78 -5.83 14.04
CA GLN A 269 -2.77 -6.27 13.05
C GLN A 269 -2.79 -7.78 12.87
N PHE A 270 -1.62 -8.43 12.94
CA PHE A 270 -1.53 -9.88 12.86
C PHE A 270 -2.31 -10.58 13.98
N ASN A 271 -2.18 -10.08 15.22
CA ASN A 271 -2.92 -10.58 16.38
C ASN A 271 -4.42 -10.31 16.28
N VAL A 272 -4.81 -9.10 15.85
CA VAL A 272 -6.23 -8.74 15.63
C VAL A 272 -6.89 -9.73 14.67
N VAL A 273 -6.25 -10.01 13.53
CA VAL A 273 -6.80 -10.94 12.53
C VAL A 273 -6.82 -12.38 13.05
N ASN A 274 -5.79 -12.82 13.78
CA ASN A 274 -5.78 -14.17 14.35
C ASN A 274 -6.88 -14.36 15.39
N ASN A 275 -7.11 -13.37 16.26
CA ASN A 275 -8.19 -13.40 17.23
C ASN A 275 -9.54 -13.43 16.52
N ALA A 276 -9.75 -12.58 15.50
CA ALA A 276 -10.98 -12.57 14.71
C ALA A 276 -11.24 -13.92 14.01
N LEU A 277 -10.21 -14.53 13.42
CA LEU A 277 -10.30 -15.87 12.81
C LEU A 277 -10.66 -16.93 13.85
N GLN A 278 -10.00 -16.93 15.01
CA GLN A 278 -10.32 -17.87 16.10
C GLN A 278 -11.76 -17.72 16.58
N THR A 279 -12.23 -16.49 16.81
CA THR A 279 -13.62 -16.23 17.18
C THR A 279 -14.58 -16.74 16.10
N ARG A 280 -14.28 -16.50 14.81
CA ARG A 280 -15.13 -16.95 13.71
C ARG A 280 -15.19 -18.47 13.58
N ILE A 281 -14.06 -19.15 13.77
CA ILE A 281 -13.99 -20.62 13.82
C ILE A 281 -14.88 -21.13 14.95
N MET A 282 -14.75 -20.57 16.17
CA MET A 282 -15.59 -20.98 17.32
C MET A 282 -17.09 -20.79 17.05
N GLN A 283 -17.49 -19.64 16.49
CA GLN A 283 -18.88 -19.36 16.12
C GLN A 283 -19.41 -20.36 15.08
N THR A 284 -18.62 -20.64 14.05
CA THR A 284 -19.00 -21.55 12.96
C THR A 284 -19.07 -23.00 13.44
N MET A 285 -18.15 -23.42 14.32
CA MET A 285 -18.19 -24.73 15.00
C MET A 285 -19.46 -24.88 15.85
N SER A 286 -19.78 -23.87 16.67
CA SER A 286 -20.98 -23.89 17.51
C SER A 286 -22.26 -24.00 16.67
N ALA A 287 -22.37 -23.21 15.58
CA ALA A 287 -23.50 -23.28 14.66
C ALA A 287 -23.62 -24.67 14.00
N ARG A 288 -22.51 -25.24 13.51
CA ARG A 288 -22.48 -26.60 12.96
C ARG A 288 -22.96 -27.64 13.97
N ASP A 289 -22.54 -27.54 15.22
CA ASP A 289 -22.89 -28.52 16.26
C ASP A 289 -24.38 -28.40 16.69
N GLN A 290 -24.94 -27.20 16.67
CA GLN A 290 -26.39 -26.97 16.81
C GLN A 290 -27.17 -27.61 15.66
N LEU A 291 -26.73 -27.42 14.40
CA LEU A 291 -27.35 -28.04 13.22
C LEU A 291 -27.27 -29.57 13.26
N ARG A 292 -26.13 -30.14 13.66
CA ARG A 292 -25.97 -31.59 13.88
C ARG A 292 -26.94 -32.13 14.93
N THR A 293 -27.18 -31.37 16.00
CA THR A 293 -28.16 -31.72 17.03
C THR A 293 -29.60 -31.65 16.48
N ALA A 294 -29.91 -30.63 15.68
CA ALA A 294 -31.22 -30.52 15.01
C ALA A 294 -31.48 -31.68 14.04
N ILE A 295 -30.49 -32.08 13.24
CA ILE A 295 -30.59 -33.26 12.36
C ILE A 295 -30.95 -34.51 13.14
N LYS A 296 -30.28 -34.77 14.28
CA LYS A 296 -30.57 -35.96 15.09
C LYS A 296 -32.06 -36.00 15.51
N LYS A 297 -32.63 -34.86 15.87
CA LYS A 297 -34.05 -34.74 16.23
C LYS A 297 -34.96 -34.97 15.02
N ILE A 298 -34.65 -34.39 13.86
CA ILE A 298 -35.43 -34.58 12.63
C ILE A 298 -35.40 -36.03 12.17
N VAL A 299 -34.24 -36.69 12.22
CA VAL A 299 -34.11 -38.11 11.86
C VAL A 299 -34.97 -38.99 12.78
N GLN A 300 -35.00 -38.69 14.08
CA GLN A 300 -35.87 -39.38 15.03
C GLN A 300 -37.36 -39.18 14.69
N GLU A 301 -37.78 -37.95 14.38
CA GLU A 301 -39.16 -37.65 13.99
C GLU A 301 -39.56 -38.33 12.67
N ILE A 302 -38.65 -38.42 11.69
CA ILE A 302 -38.86 -39.18 10.45
C ILE A 302 -39.13 -40.64 10.77
N TYR A 303 -38.32 -41.26 11.63
CA TYR A 303 -38.49 -42.65 12.04
C TYR A 303 -39.85 -42.89 12.74
N GLU A 304 -40.27 -42.00 13.63
CA GLU A 304 -41.56 -42.10 14.33
C GLU A 304 -42.75 -41.93 13.38
N THR A 305 -42.67 -40.96 12.46
CA THR A 305 -43.72 -40.74 11.45
C THR A 305 -43.79 -41.87 10.43
N GLU A 306 -42.67 -42.50 10.08
CA GLU A 306 -42.62 -43.72 9.26
C GLU A 306 -43.33 -44.89 9.92
N LYS A 307 -43.07 -45.12 11.22
CA LYS A 307 -43.77 -46.14 12.00
C LYS A 307 -45.27 -45.86 12.05
N LEU A 308 -45.68 -44.60 12.23
CA LEU A 308 -47.08 -44.20 12.21
C LEU A 308 -47.74 -44.47 10.85
N VAL A 309 -47.05 -44.16 9.75
CA VAL A 309 -47.51 -44.46 8.38
C VAL A 309 -47.71 -45.97 8.18
N GLN A 310 -46.78 -46.80 8.68
CA GLN A 310 -46.90 -48.26 8.63
C GLN A 310 -48.12 -48.75 9.44
N MET A 311 -48.27 -48.30 10.69
CA MET A 311 -49.39 -48.67 11.56
C MET A 311 -50.75 -48.26 10.98
N LEU A 312 -50.86 -47.05 10.42
CA LEU A 312 -52.09 -46.58 9.77
C LEU A 312 -52.41 -47.39 8.51
N THR A 313 -51.39 -47.77 7.73
CA THR A 313 -51.56 -48.61 6.54
C THR A 313 -52.10 -49.99 6.93
N GLN A 314 -51.51 -50.62 7.95
CA GLN A 314 -51.98 -51.91 8.48
C GLN A 314 -53.41 -51.82 9.01
N SER A 315 -53.73 -50.78 9.80
CA SER A 315 -55.07 -50.58 10.35
C SER A 315 -56.15 -50.44 9.27
N ILE A 316 -55.83 -49.75 8.15
CA ILE A 316 -56.71 -49.66 6.99
C ILE A 316 -56.93 -51.04 6.38
N GLU A 317 -55.86 -51.82 6.18
CA GLU A 317 -55.96 -53.18 5.63
C GLU A 317 -56.82 -54.10 6.51
N ASP A 318 -56.61 -54.05 7.83
CA ASP A 318 -57.37 -54.84 8.80
C ASP A 318 -58.86 -54.49 8.81
N LYS A 319 -59.24 -53.26 8.47
CA LYS A 319 -60.65 -52.84 8.35
C LYS A 319 -61.24 -53.08 6.96
N LEU A 320 -60.42 -53.15 5.91
CA LEU A 320 -60.86 -53.50 4.55
C LEU A 320 -61.38 -54.95 4.47
N LYS A 321 -60.75 -55.88 5.20
CA LYS A 321 -61.14 -57.30 5.24
C LYS A 321 -62.59 -57.50 5.72
N PRO A 322 -63.00 -57.04 6.93
CA PRO A 322 -64.38 -57.17 7.40
C PRO A 322 -65.36 -56.35 6.55
N LEU A 323 -64.98 -55.17 6.05
CA LEU A 323 -65.83 -54.40 5.14
C LEU A 323 -66.18 -55.21 3.88
N LYS A 324 -65.20 -55.88 3.28
CA LYS A 324 -65.42 -56.72 2.10
C LYS A 324 -66.36 -57.89 2.40
N VAL A 325 -66.25 -58.50 3.58
CA VAL A 325 -67.18 -59.56 4.03
C VAL A 325 -68.59 -59.01 4.18
N ALA A 326 -68.76 -57.86 4.86
CA ALA A 326 -70.04 -57.20 5.01
C ALA A 326 -70.66 -56.85 3.65
N GLU A 327 -69.91 -56.20 2.74
CA GLU A 327 -70.38 -55.86 1.40
C GLU A 327 -70.78 -57.09 0.58
N THR A 328 -70.02 -58.18 0.67
CA THR A 328 -70.33 -59.43 -0.03
C THR A 328 -71.61 -60.06 0.51
N ARG A 329 -71.76 -60.16 1.84
CA ARG A 329 -73.00 -60.65 2.50
C ARG A 329 -74.21 -59.78 2.11
N LEU A 330 -74.04 -58.47 2.05
CA LEU A 330 -75.09 -57.51 1.67
C LEU A 330 -75.53 -57.74 0.21
N LYS A 331 -74.57 -57.92 -0.70
CA LYS A 331 -74.81 -58.23 -2.12
C LYS A 331 -75.54 -59.56 -2.32
N GLU A 332 -75.23 -60.59 -1.53
CA GLU A 332 -75.95 -61.86 -1.58
C GLU A 332 -77.39 -61.72 -1.08
N ARG A 333 -77.62 -60.95 -0.01
CA ARG A 333 -78.97 -60.71 0.53
C ARG A 333 -79.88 -59.93 -0.41
N THR A 334 -79.32 -59.07 -1.28
CA THR A 334 -80.11 -58.36 -2.30
C THR A 334 -80.59 -59.24 -3.44
N LYS A 335 -80.19 -60.51 -3.51
CA LYS A 335 -80.65 -61.48 -4.53
C LYS A 335 -81.94 -62.22 -4.13
N ARG A 336 -82.47 -61.99 -2.93
CA ARG A 336 -83.74 -62.59 -2.50
C ARG A 336 -84.89 -62.05 -3.35
N HIS A 337 -85.88 -62.90 -3.64
CA HIS A 337 -86.99 -62.56 -4.54
C HIS A 337 -88.26 -62.19 -3.75
N SER A 338 -89.08 -61.32 -4.34
CA SER A 338 -90.45 -61.02 -3.85
C SER A 338 -90.49 -60.64 -2.36
N MET A 339 -91.36 -61.27 -1.56
CA MET A 339 -91.56 -60.97 -0.13
C MET A 339 -90.34 -61.31 0.76
N GLU A 340 -89.42 -62.16 0.29
CA GLU A 340 -88.20 -62.53 1.03
C GLU A 340 -87.10 -61.45 0.94
N LEU A 341 -87.25 -60.46 0.06
CA LEU A 341 -86.41 -59.25 0.04
C LEU A 341 -86.87 -58.25 1.10
N CYS A 342 -86.93 -58.72 2.35
CA CYS A 342 -87.39 -57.93 3.48
C CYS A 342 -86.23 -57.10 4.08
N GLN A 343 -86.56 -55.92 4.61
CA GLN A 343 -85.65 -55.07 5.39
C GLN A 343 -85.64 -55.51 6.86
N ASP A 344 -85.24 -56.76 7.06
CA ASP A 344 -85.12 -57.37 8.38
C ASP A 344 -83.92 -56.80 9.17
N ASP A 345 -83.88 -57.08 10.47
CA ASP A 345 -82.84 -56.55 11.36
C ASP A 345 -81.42 -56.95 10.93
N PRO A 346 -81.14 -58.20 10.48
CA PRO A 346 -79.85 -58.54 9.92
C PRO A 346 -79.46 -57.70 8.70
N MET A 347 -80.40 -57.37 7.78
CA MET A 347 -80.11 -56.48 6.64
C MET A 347 -79.72 -55.08 7.12
N LYS A 348 -80.50 -54.49 8.04
CA LYS A 348 -80.21 -53.15 8.60
C LYS A 348 -78.87 -53.10 9.33
N THR A 349 -78.59 -54.12 10.15
CA THR A 349 -77.34 -54.20 10.92
C THR A 349 -76.13 -54.26 10.00
N LEU A 350 -76.20 -55.07 8.94
CA LEU A 350 -75.12 -55.18 7.95
C LEU A 350 -74.90 -53.89 7.15
N GLN A 351 -75.98 -53.15 6.85
CA GLN A 351 -75.89 -51.83 6.22
C GLN A 351 -75.21 -50.82 7.14
N CYS A 352 -75.59 -50.77 8.43
CA CYS A 352 -74.94 -49.92 9.42
C CYS A 352 -73.45 -50.26 9.57
N GLU A 353 -73.11 -51.55 9.73
CA GLU A 353 -71.71 -52.03 9.83
C GLU A 353 -70.87 -51.57 8.61
N ALA A 354 -71.39 -51.74 7.39
CA ALA A 354 -70.70 -51.31 6.18
C ALA A 354 -70.49 -49.79 6.11
N ILE A 355 -71.49 -48.98 6.52
CA ILE A 355 -71.39 -47.52 6.57
C ILE A 355 -70.36 -47.06 7.61
N GLU A 356 -70.37 -47.66 8.79
CA GLU A 356 -69.43 -47.36 9.87
C GLU A 356 -67.99 -47.71 9.46
N LEU A 357 -67.76 -48.92 8.93
CA LEU A 357 -66.44 -49.34 8.45
C LEU A 357 -65.91 -48.43 7.33
N ARG A 358 -66.76 -48.03 6.37
CA ARG A 358 -66.39 -47.06 5.32
C ARG A 358 -66.00 -45.70 5.91
N THR A 359 -66.71 -45.24 6.93
CA THR A 359 -66.44 -43.95 7.60
C THR A 359 -65.11 -44.00 8.36
N ILE A 360 -64.86 -45.08 9.11
CA ILE A 360 -63.58 -45.32 9.81
C ILE A 360 -62.42 -45.39 8.81
N ILE A 361 -62.56 -46.15 7.72
CA ILE A 361 -61.52 -46.25 6.68
C ILE A 361 -61.23 -44.90 6.04
N ARG A 362 -62.26 -44.08 5.77
CA ARG A 362 -62.08 -42.73 5.22
C ARG A 362 -61.30 -41.84 6.18
N ALA A 363 -61.63 -41.87 7.47
CA ALA A 363 -60.92 -41.11 8.50
C ALA A 363 -59.45 -41.55 8.61
N LEU A 364 -59.18 -42.87 8.63
CA LEU A 364 -57.82 -43.42 8.66
C LEU A 364 -57.01 -43.05 7.41
N LYS A 365 -57.62 -43.08 6.21
CA LYS A 365 -56.98 -42.61 4.97
C LYS A 365 -56.62 -41.12 5.03
N GLY A 366 -57.48 -40.29 5.62
CA GLY A 366 -57.19 -38.87 5.86
C GLY A 366 -55.97 -38.67 6.77
N LYS A 367 -55.90 -39.42 7.88
CA LYS A 367 -54.75 -39.40 8.79
C LYS A 367 -53.46 -39.92 8.13
N LEU A 368 -53.55 -40.98 7.33
CA LEU A 368 -52.42 -41.52 6.57
C LEU A 368 -51.86 -40.47 5.58
N HIS A 369 -52.73 -39.75 4.88
CA HIS A 369 -52.32 -38.68 3.99
C HIS A 369 -51.61 -37.55 4.73
N GLN A 370 -52.15 -37.11 5.88
CA GLN A 370 -51.52 -36.10 6.74
C GLN A 370 -50.14 -36.56 7.24
N ALA A 371 -50.02 -37.81 7.68
CA ALA A 371 -48.74 -38.37 8.12
C ALA A 371 -47.70 -38.41 6.99
N ARG A 372 -48.08 -38.84 5.78
CA ARG A 372 -47.20 -38.84 4.60
C ARG A 372 -46.74 -37.44 4.21
N LEU A 373 -47.63 -36.44 4.24
CA LEU A 373 -47.24 -35.04 3.99
C LEU A 373 -46.23 -34.54 5.03
N SER A 374 -46.43 -34.88 6.31
CA SER A 374 -45.48 -34.55 7.38
C SER A 374 -44.11 -35.20 7.14
N GLN A 375 -44.09 -36.49 6.78
CA GLN A 375 -42.86 -37.24 6.45
C GLN A 375 -42.09 -36.56 5.31
N THR A 376 -42.75 -36.21 4.20
CA THR A 376 -42.09 -35.52 3.07
C THR A 376 -41.53 -34.16 3.48
N ARG A 377 -42.23 -33.41 4.34
CA ARG A 377 -41.74 -32.12 4.85
C ARG A 377 -40.50 -32.31 5.73
N LEU A 378 -40.48 -33.34 6.58
CA LEU A 378 -39.33 -33.65 7.44
C LEU A 378 -38.12 -34.10 6.62
N GLN A 379 -38.31 -34.92 5.59
CA GLN A 379 -37.24 -35.34 4.67
C GLN A 379 -36.61 -34.15 3.93
N ARG A 380 -37.41 -33.21 3.41
CA ARG A 380 -36.86 -31.98 2.82
C ARG A 380 -36.08 -31.15 3.82
N ASN A 381 -36.57 -31.03 5.05
CA ASN A 381 -35.86 -30.29 6.11
C ASN A 381 -34.52 -30.96 6.45
N GLN A 382 -34.48 -32.30 6.48
CA GLN A 382 -33.23 -33.05 6.65
C GLN A 382 -32.22 -32.72 5.55
N GLU A 383 -32.63 -32.74 4.28
CA GLU A 383 -31.77 -32.40 3.14
C GLU A 383 -31.21 -30.97 3.25
N THR A 384 -32.05 -29.99 3.59
CA THR A 384 -31.63 -28.61 3.80
C THR A 384 -30.60 -28.50 4.94
N LEU A 385 -30.86 -29.12 6.09
CA LEU A 385 -29.93 -29.08 7.22
C LEU A 385 -28.60 -29.78 6.90
N GLN A 386 -28.61 -30.85 6.09
CA GLN A 386 -27.38 -31.51 5.64
C GLN A 386 -26.55 -30.61 4.74
N ALA A 387 -27.20 -29.91 3.79
CA ALA A 387 -26.54 -28.93 2.95
C ALA A 387 -25.91 -27.79 3.77
N ASP A 388 -26.63 -27.27 4.77
CA ASP A 388 -26.12 -26.21 5.65
C ASP A 388 -24.90 -26.66 6.46
N ILE A 389 -24.92 -27.89 6.99
CA ILE A 389 -23.77 -28.48 7.69
C ILE A 389 -22.56 -28.59 6.77
N ALA A 390 -22.74 -29.07 5.54
CA ALA A 390 -21.65 -29.19 4.57
C ALA A 390 -21.02 -27.81 4.27
N ILE A 391 -21.85 -26.75 4.16
CA ILE A 391 -21.36 -25.37 3.99
C ILE A 391 -20.55 -24.92 5.22
N LYS A 392 -21.00 -25.21 6.44
CA LYS A 392 -20.25 -24.86 7.66
C LYS A 392 -18.95 -25.63 7.78
N GLU A 393 -18.92 -26.90 7.41
CA GLU A 393 -17.71 -27.73 7.42
C GLU A 393 -16.66 -27.21 6.44
N ASN A 394 -17.06 -26.87 5.22
CA ASN A 394 -16.18 -26.25 4.24
C ASN A 394 -15.62 -24.91 4.76
N SER A 395 -16.49 -24.04 5.30
CA SER A 395 -16.07 -22.75 5.88
C SER A 395 -15.03 -22.93 7.00
N LEU A 396 -15.21 -23.94 7.86
CA LEU A 396 -14.27 -24.26 8.93
C LEU A 396 -12.93 -24.76 8.41
N GLU A 397 -12.92 -25.60 7.37
CA GLU A 397 -11.68 -26.09 6.77
C GLU A 397 -10.86 -24.93 6.20
N ILE A 398 -11.52 -24.01 5.48
CA ILE A 398 -10.90 -22.82 4.91
C ILE A 398 -10.30 -21.95 6.01
N ASP A 399 -11.08 -21.59 7.02
CA ASP A 399 -10.62 -20.71 8.11
C ASP A 399 -9.48 -21.34 8.91
N GLN A 400 -9.53 -22.66 9.15
CA GLN A 400 -8.47 -23.40 9.83
C GLN A 400 -7.18 -23.44 9.00
N ARG A 401 -7.28 -23.59 7.68
CA ARG A 401 -6.13 -23.52 6.77
C ARG A 401 -5.51 -22.13 6.79
N CYS A 402 -6.33 -21.07 6.73
CA CYS A 402 -5.87 -19.69 6.85
C CYS A 402 -5.11 -19.46 8.16
N LEU A 403 -5.64 -19.92 9.30
CA LEU A 403 -4.98 -19.78 10.60
C LEU A 403 -3.66 -20.56 10.67
N ASN A 404 -3.62 -21.76 10.10
CA ASN A 404 -2.40 -22.58 10.05
C ASN A 404 -1.29 -21.94 9.20
N MET A 405 -1.64 -21.38 8.03
CA MET A 405 -0.68 -20.63 7.21
C MET A 405 -0.09 -19.45 7.96
N ARG A 406 -0.88 -18.77 8.80
CA ARG A 406 -0.41 -17.62 9.57
C ARG A 406 0.61 -17.99 10.65
N LYS A 407 0.67 -19.24 11.12
CA LYS A 407 1.67 -19.69 12.11
C LYS A 407 3.11 -19.62 11.61
N THR A 408 3.34 -19.49 10.30
CA THR A 408 4.70 -19.31 9.73
C THR A 408 5.25 -17.90 9.93
N PHE A 409 4.45 -16.98 10.46
CA PHE A 409 4.87 -15.64 10.86
C PHE A 409 5.23 -15.60 12.36
N PRO A 410 6.29 -14.88 12.77
CA PRO A 410 7.19 -14.06 11.95
C PRO A 410 8.17 -14.92 11.14
N ILE A 411 8.46 -14.47 9.92
CA ILE A 411 9.43 -15.12 9.04
C ILE A 411 10.80 -15.09 9.74
N ASN A 412 11.48 -16.23 9.79
CA ASN A 412 12.87 -16.31 10.24
C ASN A 412 13.79 -16.22 9.01
N ASP A 413 14.31 -15.04 8.71
CA ASP A 413 15.31 -14.82 7.67
C ASP A 413 16.71 -14.72 8.30
N LYS A 414 17.68 -15.40 7.69
CA LYS A 414 19.09 -15.39 8.08
C LYS A 414 19.73 -14.00 7.96
N ARG A 415 19.15 -13.08 7.17
CA ARG A 415 19.61 -11.68 7.02
C ARG A 415 19.08 -10.73 8.10
N GLY A 416 18.29 -11.26 9.04
CA GLY A 416 17.57 -10.48 10.04
C GLY A 416 16.23 -10.00 9.49
N THR A 417 15.13 -10.39 10.15
CA THR A 417 13.81 -9.80 9.87
C THR A 417 13.62 -8.53 10.68
N LEU A 418 12.70 -7.67 10.24
CA LEU A 418 12.22 -6.52 11.03
C LEU A 418 11.91 -6.90 12.50
N PHE A 419 11.58 -8.17 12.74
CA PHE A 419 11.26 -8.74 14.05
C PHE A 419 12.48 -9.27 14.82
N SER A 420 13.59 -9.59 14.15
CA SER A 420 14.82 -10.17 14.73
C SER A 420 16.01 -9.21 14.82
N VAL A 421 15.95 -7.99 14.27
CA VAL A 421 17.03 -6.99 14.44
C VAL A 421 17.08 -6.57 15.92
N PRO A 422 18.22 -6.74 16.62
CA PRO A 422 18.40 -6.20 17.96
C PRO A 422 18.29 -4.68 17.86
N VAL A 423 17.32 -4.10 18.55
CA VAL A 423 17.29 -2.65 18.78
C VAL A 423 18.33 -2.42 19.86
N SER A 424 19.60 -2.27 19.48
CA SER A 424 20.67 -1.94 20.41
C SER A 424 20.28 -0.68 21.17
N TYR A 425 20.27 -0.80 22.51
CA TYR A 425 19.99 0.27 23.45
C TYR A 425 21.11 1.32 23.46
#